data_AF-A0A0G1L1Q2-F1
#
_entry.id   AF-A0A0G1L1Q2-F1
#
_cell.length_a   1.000
_cell.length_b   1.000
_cell.length_c   1.000
_cell.angle_alpha   90.00
_cell.angle_beta   90.00
_cell.angle_gamma   90.00
#
_symmetry.space_group_name_H-M   'P 1'
#
loop_
_entity.id
_entity.type
_entity.pdbx_description
1 polymer ?
#
loop_
_entity_poly.entity_id
_entity_poly.type
_entity_poly.pdbx_seq_one_letter_code
_entity_poly.pdbx_strand_id
1 'polypeptide(L)'
;DSMVFIDDDPINQALIKNYLPDVDAPNLPANPEQYAKFLLDLPYFKNMKAITDEDKMRGNLYVTERLRKTAEQKYVSREDFLKSLNIEVSCFIDDKSCVPRLAQLTEKTNQFNSNKQPFSEDEINQSIDAKNRSVFYCSARDKFGDYGVVGAAFASTKDKEWIIESILMSCRALGRGIEEAFLQFIADNAVQNSAQKLSALFTESKKNKPAKEFLAKYFQNFSMELKNINIAPSWIKLSWKK
;
A
#
# COMPACT_ATOMS: atom_id res chain seq x y z
N ASP A 1 -6.97 -14.82 -0.93
CA ASP A 1 -7.96 -13.74 -0.83
C ASP A 1 -9.23 -14.40 -0.39
N SER A 2 -9.93 -13.81 0.57
CA SER A 2 -11.16 -14.38 1.12
C SER A 2 -12.32 -13.60 0.53
N MET A 3 -13.31 -14.30 -0.03
CA MET A 3 -14.48 -13.71 -0.67
C MET A 3 -15.73 -14.37 -0.10
N VAL A 4 -16.75 -13.56 0.16
CA VAL A 4 -18.10 -14.02 0.48
C VAL A 4 -19.05 -13.49 -0.59
N PHE A 5 -19.90 -14.35 -1.12
CA PHE A 5 -20.92 -14.02 -2.10
C PHE A 5 -22.28 -13.94 -1.42
N ILE A 6 -22.98 -12.81 -1.60
CA ILE A 6 -24.29 -12.55 -1.01
C ILE A 6 -25.26 -12.24 -2.15
N ASP A 7 -26.33 -13.03 -2.25
CA ASP A 7 -27.38 -12.94 -3.27
C ASP A 7 -28.66 -13.49 -2.64
N ASP A 8 -29.83 -12.96 -3.00
CA ASP A 8 -31.12 -13.40 -2.47
C ASP A 8 -31.71 -14.59 -3.23
N ASP A 9 -31.14 -14.96 -4.38
CA ASP A 9 -31.49 -16.16 -5.13
C ASP A 9 -30.66 -17.38 -4.68
N PRO A 10 -31.29 -18.43 -4.10
CA PRO A 10 -30.62 -19.68 -3.73
C PRO A 10 -29.95 -20.39 -4.91
N ILE A 11 -30.43 -20.20 -6.14
CA ILE A 11 -29.84 -20.80 -7.35
C ILE A 11 -28.46 -20.17 -7.61
N ASN A 12 -28.34 -18.85 -7.53
CA ASN A 12 -27.07 -18.14 -7.70
C ASN A 12 -26.05 -18.57 -6.62
N GLN A 13 -26.50 -18.68 -5.36
CA GLN A 13 -25.65 -19.17 -4.27
C GLN A 13 -25.16 -20.60 -4.51
N ALA A 14 -26.04 -21.51 -4.96
CA ALA A 14 -25.68 -22.89 -5.26
C ALA A 14 -24.70 -22.99 -6.43
N LEU A 15 -24.86 -22.16 -7.46
CA LEU A 15 -23.92 -22.07 -8.58
C LEU A 15 -22.53 -21.64 -8.08
N ILE A 16 -22.44 -20.60 -7.25
CA ILE A 16 -21.15 -20.15 -6.69
C ILE A 16 -20.50 -21.25 -5.86
N LYS A 17 -21.24 -21.92 -4.97
CA LYS A 17 -20.71 -23.04 -4.18
C LYS A 17 -20.17 -24.19 -5.04
N ASN A 18 -20.81 -24.44 -6.18
CA ASN A 18 -20.42 -25.51 -7.09
C ASN A 18 -19.18 -25.16 -7.93
N TYR A 19 -19.13 -23.95 -8.50
CA TYR A 19 -18.06 -23.53 -9.40
C TYR A 19 -16.85 -22.91 -8.68
N LEU A 20 -17.05 -22.36 -7.48
CA LEU A 20 -16.06 -21.65 -6.69
C LEU A 20 -16.13 -22.12 -5.22
N PRO A 21 -15.72 -23.36 -4.91
CA PRO A 21 -15.86 -23.95 -3.57
C PRO A 21 -15.07 -23.20 -2.48
N ASP A 22 -14.08 -22.39 -2.85
CA ASP A 22 -13.32 -21.53 -1.94
C ASP A 22 -14.05 -20.20 -1.60
N VAL A 23 -15.22 -19.94 -2.19
CA VAL A 23 -16.05 -18.75 -1.94
C VAL A 23 -17.25 -19.15 -1.08
N ASP A 24 -17.32 -18.60 0.13
CA ASP A 24 -18.47 -18.79 0.99
C ASP A 24 -19.70 -18.06 0.42
N ALA A 25 -20.83 -18.75 0.32
CA ALA A 25 -22.10 -18.17 -0.10
C ALA A 25 -23.18 -18.48 0.96
N PRO A 26 -23.24 -17.73 2.07
CA PRO A 26 -24.16 -18.02 3.16
C PRO A 26 -25.61 -17.76 2.71
N ASN A 27 -26.52 -18.62 3.15
CA ASN A 27 -27.93 -18.53 2.75
C ASN A 27 -28.59 -17.33 3.46
N LEU A 28 -29.01 -16.33 2.70
CA LEU A 28 -29.79 -15.21 3.25
C LEU A 28 -31.12 -15.72 3.83
N PRO A 29 -31.62 -15.10 4.91
CA PRO A 29 -32.94 -15.41 5.44
C PRO A 29 -34.03 -15.02 4.43
N ALA A 30 -35.22 -15.62 4.50
CA ALA A 30 -36.28 -15.29 3.54
C ALA A 30 -36.88 -13.88 3.74
N ASN A 31 -36.76 -13.30 4.94
CA ASN A 31 -37.27 -11.96 5.25
C ASN A 31 -36.14 -10.92 5.12
N PRO A 32 -36.23 -9.94 4.19
CA PRO A 32 -35.27 -8.86 4.02
C PRO A 32 -34.98 -8.03 5.27
N GLU A 33 -35.95 -7.90 6.19
CA GLU A 33 -35.75 -7.18 7.46
C GLU A 33 -34.68 -7.83 8.34
N GLN A 34 -34.42 -9.13 8.14
CA GLN A 34 -33.41 -9.88 8.89
C GLN A 34 -32.01 -9.76 8.29
N TYR A 35 -31.85 -9.17 7.10
CA TYR A 35 -30.56 -9.13 6.39
C TYR A 35 -29.48 -8.42 7.20
N ALA A 36 -29.79 -7.26 7.78
CA ALA A 36 -28.82 -6.50 8.56
C ALA A 36 -28.28 -7.31 9.75
N LYS A 37 -29.18 -7.92 10.52
CA LYS A 37 -28.81 -8.77 11.66
C LYS A 37 -28.00 -9.98 11.20
N PHE A 38 -28.48 -10.68 10.17
CA PHE A 38 -27.78 -11.83 9.60
C PHE A 38 -26.36 -11.48 9.20
N LEU A 39 -26.17 -10.40 8.44
CA LEU A 39 -24.84 -9.95 8.00
C LEU A 39 -23.91 -9.60 9.17
N LEU A 40 -24.43 -8.98 10.24
CA LEU A 40 -23.65 -8.68 11.45
C LEU A 40 -23.30 -9.93 12.26
N ASP A 41 -24.16 -10.96 12.23
CA ASP A 41 -23.95 -12.22 12.93
C ASP A 41 -22.96 -13.15 12.21
N LEU A 42 -22.69 -12.92 10.92
CA LEU A 42 -21.68 -13.66 10.16
C LEU A 42 -20.28 -13.49 10.78
N PRO A 43 -19.48 -14.56 10.86
CA PRO A 43 -18.16 -14.50 11.48
C PRO A 43 -17.16 -13.62 10.70
N TYR A 44 -17.42 -13.37 9.42
CA TYR A 44 -16.53 -12.67 8.51
C TYR A 44 -16.23 -11.22 8.92
N PHE A 45 -17.16 -10.56 9.61
CA PHE A 45 -17.11 -9.12 9.88
C PHE A 45 -16.85 -8.78 11.35
N LYS A 46 -16.78 -9.78 12.24
CA LYS A 46 -16.67 -9.60 13.69
C LYS A 46 -15.31 -9.05 14.15
N ASN A 47 -14.27 -9.22 13.35
CA ASN A 47 -12.90 -8.83 13.67
C ASN A 47 -12.44 -7.54 12.96
N MET A 48 -13.35 -6.65 12.56
CA MET A 48 -12.94 -5.36 12.01
C MET A 48 -12.25 -4.51 13.10
N LYS A 49 -10.91 -4.50 13.06
CA LYS A 49 -10.05 -3.63 13.86
C LYS A 49 -10.20 -2.18 13.37
N ALA A 50 -11.23 -1.49 13.86
CA ALA A 50 -11.58 -0.09 13.57
C ALA A 50 -11.80 0.28 12.08
N ILE A 51 -12.78 1.14 11.82
CA ILE A 51 -12.97 1.73 10.50
C ILE A 51 -12.00 2.90 10.37
N THR A 52 -11.02 2.78 9.48
CA THR A 52 -10.10 3.90 9.18
C THR A 52 -10.79 4.91 8.28
N ASP A 53 -10.32 6.17 8.25
CA ASP A 53 -10.83 7.17 7.31
C ASP A 53 -10.64 6.74 5.85
N GLU A 54 -9.61 5.95 5.58
CA GLU A 54 -9.40 5.32 4.28
C GLU A 54 -10.54 4.38 3.88
N ASP A 55 -11.05 3.58 4.83
CA ASP A 55 -12.14 2.65 4.55
C ASP A 55 -13.43 3.41 4.17
N LYS A 56 -13.66 4.61 4.74
CA LYS A 56 -14.77 5.51 4.37
C LYS A 56 -14.63 6.09 2.96
N MET A 57 -13.40 6.32 2.49
CA MET A 57 -13.12 6.89 1.19
C MET A 57 -13.20 5.88 0.02
N ARG A 58 -13.40 4.58 0.30
CA ARG A 58 -13.32 3.52 -0.73
C ARG A 58 -14.24 3.72 -1.92
N GLY A 59 -15.45 4.23 -1.72
CA GLY A 59 -16.36 4.52 -2.83
C GLY A 59 -15.76 5.51 -3.83
N ASN A 60 -15.14 6.59 -3.34
CA ASN A 60 -14.51 7.62 -4.16
C ASN A 60 -13.29 7.08 -4.93
N LEU A 61 -12.56 6.11 -4.37
CA LEU A 61 -11.42 5.49 -5.06
C LEU A 61 -11.83 4.80 -6.35
N TYR A 62 -12.96 4.09 -6.37
CA TYR A 62 -13.46 3.44 -7.58
C TYR A 62 -13.86 4.44 -8.66
N VAL A 63 -14.47 5.55 -8.26
CA VAL A 63 -14.86 6.63 -9.18
C VAL A 63 -13.62 7.26 -9.80
N THR A 64 -12.65 7.65 -8.97
CA THR A 64 -11.42 8.30 -9.46
C THR A 64 -10.58 7.37 -10.34
N GLU A 65 -10.52 6.08 -10.04
CA GLU A 65 -9.81 5.12 -10.90
C GLU A 65 -10.49 4.95 -12.27
N ARG A 66 -11.82 4.99 -12.34
CA ARG A 66 -12.53 4.99 -13.62
C ARG A 66 -12.19 6.25 -14.43
N LEU A 67 -12.17 7.41 -13.79
CA LEU A 67 -11.81 8.67 -14.44
C LEU A 67 -10.37 8.65 -14.99
N ARG A 68 -9.42 8.10 -14.22
CA ARG A 68 -8.03 7.91 -14.66
C ARG A 68 -7.95 7.04 -15.91
N LYS A 69 -8.63 5.88 -15.92
CA LYS A 69 -8.67 4.97 -17.08
C LYS A 69 -9.27 5.62 -18.32
N THR A 70 -10.35 6.39 -18.18
CA THR A 70 -10.94 7.12 -19.30
C THR A 70 -10.02 8.24 -19.79
N ALA A 71 -9.31 8.91 -18.89
CA ALA A 71 -8.37 9.96 -19.26
C ALA A 71 -7.11 9.40 -19.96
N GLU A 72 -6.62 8.24 -19.52
CA GLU A 72 -5.46 7.56 -20.12
C GLU A 72 -5.64 7.30 -21.61
N GLN A 73 -6.85 6.94 -22.04
CA GLN A 73 -7.20 6.70 -23.45
C GLN A 73 -6.98 7.91 -24.37
N LYS A 74 -6.83 9.12 -23.82
CA LYS A 74 -6.61 10.35 -24.58
C LYS A 74 -5.12 10.61 -24.87
N TYR A 75 -4.22 9.81 -24.34
CA TYR A 75 -2.78 9.98 -24.47
C TYR A 75 -2.17 8.83 -25.26
N VAL A 76 -1.19 9.13 -26.10
CA VAL A 76 -0.45 8.12 -26.88
C VAL A 76 0.69 7.52 -26.05
N SER A 77 1.38 8.35 -25.28
CA SER A 77 2.45 7.93 -24.38
C SER A 77 1.95 7.80 -22.94
N ARG A 78 2.34 6.70 -22.29
CA ARG A 78 2.15 6.48 -20.86
C ARG A 78 2.79 7.61 -20.03
N GLU A 79 3.96 8.09 -20.44
CA GLU A 79 4.67 9.16 -19.73
C GLU A 79 3.91 10.49 -19.80
N ASP A 80 3.34 10.83 -20.96
CA ASP A 80 2.54 12.06 -21.12
C ASP A 80 1.26 12.00 -20.29
N PHE A 81 0.63 10.82 -20.22
CA PHE A 81 -0.49 10.60 -19.31
C PHE A 81 -0.09 10.83 -17.86
N LEU A 82 1.01 10.23 -17.40
CA LEU A 82 1.50 10.38 -16.02
C LEU A 82 1.84 11.84 -15.68
N LYS A 83 2.50 12.56 -16.60
CA LYS A 83 2.75 14.02 -16.49
C LYS A 83 1.44 14.79 -16.33
N SER A 84 0.40 14.41 -17.07
CA SER A 84 -0.89 15.08 -17.00
C SER A 84 -1.62 14.90 -15.67
N LEU A 85 -1.28 13.88 -14.87
CA LEU A 85 -1.99 13.57 -13.63
C LEU A 85 -1.71 14.62 -12.53
N ASN A 86 -0.60 15.37 -12.64
CA ASN A 86 -0.14 16.28 -11.60
C ASN A 86 -0.05 15.59 -10.24
N ILE A 87 0.65 14.45 -10.19
CA ILE A 87 0.75 13.63 -8.97
C ILE A 87 1.58 14.38 -7.94
N GLU A 88 1.02 14.49 -6.75
CA GLU A 88 1.71 15.03 -5.58
C GLU A 88 1.88 13.91 -4.54
N VAL A 89 3.10 13.75 -4.03
CA VAL A 89 3.44 12.77 -3.00
C VAL A 89 3.88 13.53 -1.75
N SER A 90 3.23 13.25 -0.62
CA SER A 90 3.63 13.75 0.69
C SER A 90 4.21 12.60 1.50
N CYS A 91 5.48 12.71 1.87
CA CYS A 91 6.17 11.72 2.69
C CYS A 91 6.40 12.22 4.11
N PHE A 92 6.41 11.27 5.04
CA PHE A 92 6.46 11.49 6.48
C PHE A 92 7.38 10.45 7.13
N ILE A 93 7.91 10.79 8.29
CA ILE A 93 8.78 9.95 9.11
C ILE A 93 8.29 9.99 10.55
N ASP A 94 8.24 8.82 11.20
CA ASP A 94 8.04 8.67 12.65
C ASP A 94 6.76 9.34 13.22
N ASP A 95 5.70 9.47 12.41
CA ASP A 95 4.41 10.03 12.83
C ASP A 95 3.50 8.97 13.45
N LYS A 96 3.24 9.13 14.75
CA LYS A 96 2.35 8.24 15.51
C LYS A 96 0.87 8.34 15.11
N SER A 97 0.44 9.45 14.49
CA SER A 97 -0.96 9.65 14.08
C SER A 97 -1.42 8.66 13.01
N CYS A 98 -0.49 8.09 12.25
CA CYS A 98 -0.76 7.19 11.14
C CYS A 98 -0.68 5.70 11.53
N VAL A 99 -0.26 5.37 12.76
CA VAL A 99 0.05 3.99 13.19
C VAL A 99 -1.07 2.97 12.89
N PRO A 100 -2.36 3.21 13.23
CA PRO A 100 -3.43 2.26 12.92
C PRO A 100 -3.55 1.98 11.42
N ARG A 101 -3.34 3.01 10.60
CA ARG A 101 -3.40 2.90 9.14
C ARG A 101 -2.20 2.15 8.58
N LEU A 102 -1.00 2.36 9.11
CA LEU A 102 0.21 1.63 8.70
C LEU A 102 0.10 0.14 9.03
N ALA A 103 -0.38 -0.22 10.23
CA ALA A 103 -0.63 -1.60 10.63
C ALA A 103 -1.61 -2.27 9.64
N GLN A 104 -2.74 -1.63 9.37
CA GLN A 104 -3.72 -2.10 8.40
C GLN A 104 -3.14 -2.26 6.97
N LEU A 105 -2.26 -1.34 6.56
CA LEU A 105 -1.62 -1.39 5.24
C LEU A 105 -0.67 -2.59 5.12
N THR A 106 0.03 -2.96 6.20
CA THR A 106 0.93 -4.12 6.21
C THR A 106 0.15 -5.44 6.07
N GLU A 107 -1.03 -5.55 6.69
CA GLU A 107 -1.91 -6.71 6.59
C GLU A 107 -2.54 -6.85 5.18
N LYS A 108 -2.96 -5.73 4.57
CA LYS A 108 -3.70 -5.72 3.30
C LYS A 108 -2.80 -5.78 2.06
N THR A 109 -1.53 -5.40 2.16
CA THR A 109 -0.66 -5.24 0.99
C THR A 109 0.08 -6.52 0.64
N ASN A 110 -0.33 -7.14 -0.48
CA ASN A 110 0.18 -8.45 -0.87
C ASN A 110 1.18 -8.48 -2.03
N GLN A 111 1.05 -7.58 -3.00
CA GLN A 111 1.80 -7.62 -4.26
C GLN A 111 3.10 -6.81 -4.22
N PHE A 112 3.04 -5.61 -3.65
CA PHE A 112 4.20 -4.78 -3.42
C PHE A 112 4.47 -4.75 -1.92
N ASN A 113 5.08 -5.81 -1.39
CA ASN A 113 5.50 -5.94 0.00
C ASN A 113 6.73 -6.85 0.06
N SER A 114 7.86 -6.33 0.52
CA SER A 114 9.15 -7.02 0.45
C SER A 114 9.34 -8.12 1.49
N ASN A 115 8.75 -8.01 2.68
CA ASN A 115 8.97 -8.94 3.80
C ASN A 115 7.69 -9.72 4.21
N LYS A 116 6.50 -9.25 3.82
CA LYS A 116 5.20 -9.92 4.01
C LYS A 116 4.82 -10.27 5.45
N GLN A 117 5.62 -9.86 6.43
CA GLN A 117 5.27 -9.89 7.85
C GLN A 117 4.41 -8.65 8.16
N PRO A 118 3.19 -8.84 8.68
CA PRO A 118 2.38 -7.72 9.17
C PRO A 118 3.00 -7.15 10.44
N PHE A 119 2.87 -5.84 10.63
CA PHE A 119 3.26 -5.15 11.85
C PHE A 119 2.01 -4.73 12.61
N SER A 120 1.96 -5.08 13.89
CA SER A 120 0.97 -4.58 14.84
C SER A 120 1.22 -3.10 15.18
N GLU A 121 0.19 -2.41 15.68
CA GLU A 121 0.32 -1.02 16.11
C GLU A 121 1.42 -0.84 17.17
N ASP A 122 1.56 -1.80 18.09
CA ASP A 122 2.59 -1.77 19.13
C ASP A 122 4.01 -1.90 18.54
N GLU A 123 4.23 -2.80 17.57
CA GLU A 123 5.54 -2.95 16.91
C GLU A 123 5.93 -1.71 16.11
N ILE A 124 4.95 -1.03 15.50
CA ILE A 124 5.17 0.23 14.79
C ILE A 124 5.55 1.33 15.79
N ASN A 125 4.80 1.48 16.88
CA ASN A 125 5.12 2.45 17.93
C ASN A 125 6.52 2.21 18.53
N GLN A 126 6.87 0.95 18.80
CA GLN A 126 8.21 0.58 19.27
C GLN A 126 9.29 0.93 18.23
N SER A 127 9.00 0.77 16.94
CA SER A 127 9.93 1.17 15.87
C SER A 127 10.12 2.68 15.80
N ILE A 128 9.04 3.46 15.99
CA ILE A 128 9.09 4.94 16.04
C ILE A 128 9.92 5.42 17.25
N ASP A 129 9.79 4.76 18.39
CA ASP A 129 10.48 5.17 19.64
C ASP A 129 11.94 4.70 19.71
N ALA A 130 12.38 3.81 18.82
CA ALA A 130 13.72 3.25 18.82
C ALA A 130 14.74 4.15 18.10
N LYS A 131 15.89 4.40 18.73
CA LYS A 131 16.94 5.31 18.20
C LYS A 131 17.57 4.89 16.87
N ASN A 132 17.52 3.60 16.55
CA ASN A 132 18.14 3.01 15.37
C ASN A 132 17.11 2.48 14.37
N ARG A 133 15.87 2.96 14.45
CA ARG A 133 14.79 2.59 13.53
C ARG A 133 14.08 3.85 13.07
N SER A 134 13.46 3.75 11.91
CA SER A 134 12.60 4.80 11.38
C SER A 134 11.45 4.18 10.61
N VAL A 135 10.27 4.76 10.78
CA VAL A 135 9.05 4.37 10.06
C VAL A 135 8.70 5.48 9.08
N PHE A 136 8.70 5.13 7.81
CA PHE A 136 8.33 6.02 6.72
C PHE A 136 6.94 5.68 6.22
N TYR A 137 6.21 6.70 5.79
CA TYR A 137 5.04 6.47 4.94
C TYR A 137 4.86 7.60 3.93
N CYS A 138 4.07 7.31 2.90
CA CYS A 138 3.66 8.32 1.94
C CYS A 138 2.15 8.29 1.69
N SER A 139 1.63 9.48 1.47
CA SER A 139 0.31 9.71 0.88
C SER A 139 0.48 10.32 -0.50
N ALA A 140 -0.50 10.10 -1.37
CA ALA A 140 -0.47 10.63 -2.72
C ALA A 140 -1.83 11.22 -3.07
N ARG A 141 -1.83 12.19 -3.98
CA ARG A 141 -3.03 12.68 -4.67
C ARG A 141 -2.70 13.02 -6.12
N ASP A 142 -3.72 13.05 -6.96
CA ASP A 142 -3.62 13.56 -8.33
C ASP A 142 -4.81 14.48 -8.65
N LYS A 143 -4.91 14.94 -9.91
CA LYS A 143 -6.02 15.81 -10.34
C LYS A 143 -7.41 15.18 -10.22
N PHE A 144 -7.52 13.85 -10.06
CA PHE A 144 -8.80 13.17 -9.94
C PHE A 144 -9.21 12.93 -8.49
N GLY A 145 -8.24 12.82 -7.57
CA GLY A 145 -8.53 12.76 -6.15
C GLY A 145 -7.36 12.26 -5.30
N ASP A 146 -7.67 12.10 -4.01
CA ASP A 146 -6.74 11.61 -3.01
C ASP A 146 -6.64 10.08 -3.05
N TYR A 147 -5.42 9.55 -2.99
CA TYR A 147 -5.19 8.11 -2.85
C TYR A 147 -5.12 7.69 -1.38
N GLY A 148 -5.07 8.63 -0.44
CA GLY A 148 -4.84 8.40 0.98
C GLY A 148 -3.42 7.94 1.26
N VAL A 149 -3.24 7.20 2.36
CA VAL A 149 -1.95 6.60 2.70
C VAL A 149 -1.73 5.38 1.81
N VAL A 150 -0.67 5.41 1.03
CA VAL A 150 -0.41 4.43 -0.04
C VAL A 150 0.86 3.64 0.14
N GLY A 151 1.86 4.13 0.86
CA GLY A 151 3.13 3.40 1.05
C GLY A 151 3.61 3.47 2.48
N ALA A 152 4.34 2.44 2.91
CA ALA A 152 5.04 2.38 4.18
C ALA A 152 6.40 1.71 4.01
N ALA A 153 7.39 2.13 4.80
CA ALA A 153 8.67 1.44 4.90
C ALA A 153 9.18 1.47 6.34
N PHE A 154 9.81 0.38 6.73
CA PHE A 154 10.43 0.20 8.05
C PHE A 154 11.91 0.02 7.81
N ALA A 155 12.72 0.88 8.41
CA ALA A 155 14.16 0.81 8.27
C ALA A 155 14.84 0.75 9.63
N SER A 156 15.97 0.05 9.67
CA SER A 156 16.91 0.08 10.77
C SER A 156 18.23 0.71 10.32
N THR A 157 18.99 1.24 11.26
CA THR A 157 20.30 1.84 11.00
C THR A 157 21.39 1.05 11.69
N LYS A 158 22.48 0.80 10.95
CA LYS A 158 23.69 0.14 11.46
C LYS A 158 24.91 0.82 10.84
N ASP A 159 25.73 1.45 11.67
CA ASP A 159 26.90 2.22 11.23
C ASP A 159 26.53 3.27 10.17
N LYS A 160 27.04 3.13 8.94
CA LYS A 160 26.74 4.00 7.79
C LYS A 160 25.79 3.35 6.79
N GLU A 161 25.04 2.34 7.21
CA GLU A 161 24.09 1.61 6.38
C GLU A 161 22.69 1.73 6.96
N TRP A 162 21.74 2.03 6.09
CA TRP A 162 20.32 1.89 6.37
C TRP A 162 19.81 0.59 5.75
N ILE A 163 19.00 -0.15 6.48
CA ILE A 163 18.44 -1.43 6.04
C ILE A 163 16.93 -1.29 6.06
N ILE A 164 16.31 -1.22 4.88
CA ILE A 164 14.87 -1.33 4.69
C ILE A 164 14.46 -2.77 5.01
N GLU A 165 13.85 -2.97 6.17
CA GLU A 165 13.37 -4.27 6.63
C GLU A 165 12.09 -4.69 5.92
N SER A 166 11.27 -3.71 5.55
CA SER A 166 10.05 -3.92 4.76
C SER A 166 9.72 -2.63 4.02
N ILE A 167 9.43 -2.73 2.72
CA ILE A 167 8.81 -1.66 1.93
C ILE A 167 7.56 -2.22 1.26
N LEU A 168 6.48 -1.46 1.35
CA LEU A 168 5.19 -1.86 0.81
C LEU A 168 4.39 -0.68 0.25
N MET A 169 3.58 -0.96 -0.76
CA MET A 169 2.76 0.04 -1.42
C MET A 169 1.43 -0.56 -1.91
N SER A 170 0.36 0.20 -1.71
CA SER A 170 -0.98 -0.12 -2.17
C SER A 170 -1.02 -0.18 -3.70
N CYS A 171 -1.72 -1.17 -4.24
CA CYS A 171 -1.85 -1.41 -5.69
C CYS A 171 -2.39 -0.20 -6.47
N ARG A 172 -3.19 0.67 -5.84
CA ARG A 172 -3.75 1.88 -6.45
C ARG A 172 -2.71 2.96 -6.78
N ALA A 173 -1.54 2.92 -6.14
CA ALA A 173 -0.45 3.86 -6.40
C ALA A 173 0.58 3.31 -7.40
N LEU A 174 0.60 1.99 -7.63
CA LEU A 174 1.64 1.35 -8.43
C LEU A 174 1.64 1.78 -9.90
N GLY A 175 2.82 1.78 -10.50
CA GLY A 175 3.08 2.08 -11.90
C GLY A 175 2.91 3.56 -12.26
N ARG A 176 2.98 4.46 -11.28
CA ARG A 176 2.78 5.91 -11.45
C ARG A 176 4.01 6.75 -11.10
N GLY A 177 5.08 6.12 -10.59
CA GLY A 177 6.29 6.82 -10.15
C GLY A 177 6.30 7.15 -8.66
N ILE A 178 5.26 6.73 -7.92
CA ILE A 178 5.12 6.98 -6.48
C ILE A 178 6.10 6.10 -5.71
N GLU A 179 6.35 4.88 -6.19
CA GLU A 179 7.35 3.95 -5.66
C GLU A 179 8.74 4.56 -5.67
N GLU A 180 9.14 5.09 -6.83
CA GLU A 180 10.40 5.78 -7.03
C GLU A 180 10.52 7.04 -6.17
N ALA A 181 9.47 7.86 -6.11
CA ALA A 181 9.47 9.06 -5.28
C ALA A 181 9.57 8.74 -3.79
N PHE A 182 8.94 7.66 -3.34
CA PHE A 182 9.03 7.20 -1.96
C PHE A 182 10.42 6.64 -1.63
N LEU A 183 11.01 5.86 -2.54
CA LEU A 183 12.39 5.39 -2.38
C LEU A 183 13.40 6.54 -2.37
N GLN A 184 13.22 7.55 -3.22
CA GLN A 184 14.03 8.78 -3.20
C GLN A 184 13.97 9.44 -1.82
N PHE A 185 12.77 9.60 -1.25
CA PHE A 185 12.61 10.20 0.07
C PHE A 185 13.35 9.43 1.17
N ILE A 186 13.28 8.09 1.16
CA ILE A 186 14.01 7.25 2.12
C ILE A 186 15.52 7.42 1.93
N ALA A 187 15.99 7.42 0.69
CA ALA A 187 17.40 7.59 0.36
C ALA A 187 17.94 8.97 0.76
N ASP A 188 17.17 10.04 0.54
CA ASP A 188 17.53 11.40 0.96
C ASP A 188 17.64 11.50 2.48
N ASN A 189 16.73 10.86 3.23
CA ASN A 189 16.81 10.79 4.69
C ASN A 189 18.05 10.00 5.16
N ALA A 190 18.38 8.89 4.50
CA ALA A 190 19.57 8.12 4.80
C ALA A 190 20.85 8.97 4.58
N VAL A 191 20.94 9.69 3.46
CA VAL A 191 22.07 10.61 3.17
C VAL A 191 22.16 11.73 4.20
N GLN A 192 21.04 12.36 4.57
CA GLN A 192 21.00 13.40 5.60
C GLN A 192 21.50 12.90 6.96
N ASN A 193 21.31 11.61 7.24
CA ASN A 193 21.82 10.93 8.44
C ASN A 193 23.19 10.27 8.22
N SER A 194 23.97 10.74 7.24
CA SER A 194 25.35 10.30 6.96
C SER A 194 25.50 8.82 6.58
N ALA A 195 24.43 8.16 6.15
CA ALA A 195 24.52 6.84 5.55
C ALA A 195 25.21 6.92 4.18
N GLN A 196 26.00 5.90 3.87
CA GLN A 196 26.67 5.73 2.58
C GLN A 196 25.97 4.69 1.71
N LYS A 197 25.16 3.83 2.33
CA LYS A 197 24.56 2.67 1.72
C LYS A 197 23.13 2.47 2.21
N LEU A 198 22.26 2.02 1.32
CA LEU A 198 20.91 1.59 1.61
C LEU A 198 20.73 0.16 1.11
N SER A 199 20.28 -0.73 1.98
CA SER A 199 19.99 -2.12 1.65
C SER A 199 18.51 -2.42 1.87
N ALA A 200 17.99 -3.45 1.22
CA ALA A 200 16.60 -3.85 1.36
C ALA A 200 16.47 -5.36 1.61
N LEU A 201 15.77 -5.73 2.68
CA LEU A 201 15.43 -7.13 2.92
C LEU A 201 14.26 -7.54 2.00
N PHE A 202 14.36 -8.75 1.47
CA PHE A 202 13.35 -9.34 0.62
C PHE A 202 13.14 -10.81 0.96
N THR A 203 11.89 -11.19 1.18
CA THR A 203 11.45 -12.57 1.41
C THR A 203 10.52 -12.98 0.28
N GLU A 204 10.96 -13.93 -0.54
CA GLU A 204 10.21 -14.37 -1.72
C GLU A 204 8.89 -15.05 -1.34
N SER A 205 7.83 -14.71 -2.07
CA SER A 205 6.52 -15.35 -1.96
C SER A 205 5.87 -15.47 -3.34
N LYS A 206 4.83 -16.30 -3.45
CA LYS A 206 4.06 -16.45 -4.71
C LYS A 206 3.41 -15.15 -5.21
N LYS A 207 3.26 -14.12 -4.35
CA LYS A 207 2.46 -12.92 -4.64
C LYS A 207 3.27 -11.64 -4.76
N ASN A 208 4.52 -11.57 -4.30
CA ASN A 208 5.28 -10.32 -4.19
C ASN A 208 6.30 -10.07 -5.32
N LYS A 209 6.03 -10.63 -6.51
CA LYS A 209 6.85 -10.42 -7.71
C LYS A 209 7.04 -8.92 -8.04
N PRO A 210 6.02 -8.04 -7.96
CA PRO A 210 6.22 -6.60 -8.20
C PRO A 210 7.24 -5.95 -7.25
N ALA A 211 7.25 -6.31 -5.97
CA ALA A 211 8.27 -5.82 -5.04
C ALA A 211 9.68 -6.32 -5.41
N LYS A 212 9.81 -7.59 -5.83
CA LYS A 212 11.10 -8.16 -6.28
C LYS A 212 11.66 -7.40 -7.47
N GLU A 213 10.83 -7.14 -8.47
CA GLU A 213 11.21 -6.42 -9.69
C GLU A 213 11.60 -4.97 -9.39
N PHE A 214 10.85 -4.29 -8.52
CA PHE A 214 11.20 -2.94 -8.08
C PHE A 214 12.53 -2.90 -7.34
N LEU A 215 12.77 -3.80 -6.38
CA LEU A 215 14.05 -3.85 -5.67
C LEU A 215 15.20 -4.17 -6.62
N ALA A 216 15.04 -5.14 -7.53
CA ALA A 216 16.08 -5.50 -8.49
C ALA A 216 16.46 -4.36 -9.45
N LYS A 217 15.53 -3.44 -9.72
CA LYS A 217 15.78 -2.25 -10.56
C LYS A 217 16.74 -1.25 -9.91
N TYR A 218 16.70 -1.10 -8.58
CA TYR A 218 17.44 -0.06 -7.85
C TYR A 218 18.55 -0.59 -6.94
N PHE A 219 18.46 -1.85 -6.53
CA PHE A 219 19.38 -2.48 -5.60
C PHE A 219 20.16 -3.62 -6.29
N GLN A 220 21.48 -3.48 -6.37
CA GLN A 220 22.37 -4.55 -6.80
C GLN A 220 22.65 -5.48 -5.62
N ASN A 221 22.29 -6.76 -5.74
CA ASN A 221 22.34 -7.70 -4.61
C ASN A 221 21.64 -7.16 -3.36
N PHE A 222 20.47 -6.53 -3.54
CA PHE A 222 19.70 -5.91 -2.46
C PHE A 222 20.40 -4.77 -1.72
N SER A 223 21.40 -4.15 -2.34
CA SER A 223 22.16 -3.00 -1.83
C SER A 223 22.28 -1.89 -2.88
N MET A 224 22.29 -0.64 -2.45
CA MET A 224 22.59 0.53 -3.28
C MET A 224 23.50 1.52 -2.56
N GLU A 225 24.46 2.08 -3.30
CA GLU A 225 25.32 3.17 -2.83
C GLU A 225 24.58 4.50 -2.92
N LEU A 226 24.70 5.34 -1.88
CA LEU A 226 23.95 6.58 -1.76
C LEU A 226 24.64 7.79 -2.42
N LYS A 227 25.18 7.62 -3.63
CA LYS A 227 25.90 8.68 -4.36
C LYS A 227 25.10 9.15 -5.58
N ASN A 228 24.85 10.46 -5.69
CA ASN A 228 24.15 11.09 -6.83
C ASN A 228 22.80 10.43 -7.16
N ILE A 229 21.99 10.16 -6.14
CA ILE A 229 20.71 9.47 -6.29
C ILE A 229 19.67 10.40 -6.90
N ASN A 230 19.14 10.01 -8.05
CA ASN A 230 17.99 10.64 -8.67
C ASN A 230 17.08 9.57 -9.26
N ILE A 231 16.12 9.12 -8.43
CA ILE A 231 15.19 8.03 -8.71
C ILE A 231 13.79 8.59 -9.00
N ALA A 232 13.38 9.64 -8.28
CA ALA A 232 12.06 10.23 -8.39
C ALA A 232 11.81 10.78 -9.81
N PRO A 233 10.70 10.39 -10.47
CA PRO A 233 10.39 10.91 -11.80
C PRO A 233 10.07 12.40 -11.75
N SER A 234 10.43 13.12 -12.82
CA SER A 234 10.26 14.58 -12.91
C SER A 234 8.80 15.05 -12.89
N TRP A 235 7.84 14.16 -13.14
CA TRP A 235 6.42 14.45 -13.07
C TRP A 235 5.80 14.31 -11.67
N ILE A 236 6.57 13.80 -10.70
CA ILE A 236 6.11 13.72 -9.32
C ILE A 236 6.50 15.01 -8.59
N LYS A 237 5.51 15.69 -8.04
CA LYS A 237 5.74 16.74 -7.06
C LYS A 237 5.90 16.12 -5.68
N LEU A 238 7.14 15.90 -5.26
CA LEU A 238 7.47 15.37 -3.95
C LEU A 238 7.50 16.49 -2.91
N SER A 239 6.85 16.28 -1.77
CA SER A 239 6.83 17.19 -0.62
C SER A 239 7.13 16.44 0.66
N TRP A 240 7.86 17.09 1.57
CA TRP A 240 8.35 16.49 2.80
C TRP A 240 7.62 17.11 3.98
N LYS A 241 7.06 16.28 4.85
CA LYS A 241 6.46 16.73 6.10
C LYS A 241 7.21 16.07 7.25
N LYS A 242 7.81 16.91 8.09
CA LYS A 242 8.40 16.52 9.37
C LYS A 242 7.32 16.54 10.44
#